data_AF-A0A8S3XUD3-F1
#
_entry.id   AF-A0A8S3XUD3-F1
#
_cell.length_a   1.000
_cell.length_b   1.000
_cell.length_c   1.000
_cell.angle_alpha   90.00
_cell.angle_beta   90.00
_cell.angle_gamma   90.00
#
_symmetry.space_group_name_H-M   'P 1'
#
loop_
_entity.id
_entity.type
_entity.pdbx_description
1 polymer ?
#
loop_
_entity_poly.entity_id
_entity_poly.type
_entity_poly.pdbx_seq_one_letter_code
_entity_poly.pdbx_strand_id
1 'polypeptide(L)'
;MKGDPKVTDIRALKYAPSGEIFYKLKLTDEYKLLNQRRNARINNIPFNNIPNLYNERRKITKKKVLRFTQCREITKTIMTTFLMKPKIYLTLFDYY
;
A
#
# COMPACT_ATOMS: atom_id res chain seq x y z
N MET A 1 26.16 -13.82 15.68
CA MET A 1 25.37 -13.05 14.69
C MET A 1 24.35 -12.22 15.46
N LYS A 2 24.59 -10.92 15.61
CA LYS A 2 23.74 -10.02 16.42
C LYS A 2 22.64 -9.51 15.49
N GLY A 3 21.46 -10.12 15.56
CA GLY A 3 20.33 -9.85 14.67
C GLY A 3 19.86 -8.40 14.75
N ASP A 4 19.27 -7.91 13.67
CA ASP A 4 18.70 -6.56 13.60
C ASP A 4 17.74 -6.33 14.78
N PRO A 5 17.78 -5.14 15.43
CA PRO A 5 16.90 -4.84 16.54
C PRO A 5 15.44 -4.89 16.07
N LYS A 6 14.73 -5.94 16.48
CA LYS A 6 13.32 -6.13 16.21
C LYS A 6 12.51 -5.38 17.27
N VAL A 7 11.79 -4.35 16.86
CA VAL A 7 10.83 -3.66 17.75
C VAL A 7 9.52 -4.43 17.73
N THR A 8 9.18 -5.07 18.85
CA THR A 8 7.84 -5.60 19.11
C THR A 8 7.05 -4.57 19.92
N ASP A 9 5.74 -4.46 19.65
CA ASP A 9 4.77 -3.66 20.42
C ASP A 9 4.81 -2.13 20.25
N ILE A 10 4.70 -1.65 19.01
CA ILE A 10 4.37 -0.24 18.75
C ILE A 10 2.90 0.00 19.12
N ARG A 11 2.64 0.95 20.02
CA ARG A 11 1.27 1.29 20.45
C ARG A 11 0.65 2.45 19.70
N ALA A 12 1.44 3.45 19.34
CA ALA A 12 0.95 4.62 18.60
C ALA A 12 2.01 5.15 17.63
N LEU A 13 1.53 5.63 16.49
CA LEU A 13 2.31 6.29 15.45
C LEU A 13 1.74 7.70 15.21
N LYS A 14 2.61 8.66 14.97
CA LYS A 14 2.24 10.03 14.58
C LYS A 14 3.08 10.44 13.37
N TYR A 15 2.40 10.96 12.36
CA TYR A 15 3.02 11.46 11.13
C TYR A 15 3.06 12.98 11.18
N ALA A 16 4.24 13.56 10.97
CA ALA A 16 4.37 15.00 10.78
C ALA A 16 4.26 15.35 9.29
N PRO A 17 3.76 16.55 8.94
CA PRO A 17 3.73 17.01 7.56
C PRO A 17 5.13 17.16 6.93
N SER A 18 6.19 17.19 7.75
CA SER A 18 7.59 17.13 7.33
C SER A 18 8.03 15.76 6.79
N GLY A 19 7.21 14.70 6.94
CA GLY A 19 7.56 13.32 6.58
C GLY A 19 8.26 12.55 7.70
N GLU A 20 8.41 13.16 8.88
CA GLU A 20 8.94 12.49 10.07
C GLU A 20 7.87 11.59 10.70
N ILE A 21 8.30 10.41 11.13
CA ILE A 21 7.46 9.42 11.80
C ILE A 21 7.87 9.36 13.26
N PHE A 22 6.91 9.52 14.14
CA PHE A 22 7.10 9.38 15.59
C PHE A 22 6.36 8.14 16.09
N TYR A 23 6.90 7.50 17.12
CA TYR A 23 6.34 6.30 17.73
C TYR A 23 6.29 6.38 19.25
N LYS A 24 5.38 5.59 19.84
CA LYS A 24 5.30 5.30 21.28
C LYS A 24 5.20 3.80 21.52
N LEU A 25 5.92 3.32 22.55
CA LEU A 25 5.82 1.94 23.02
C LEU A 25 4.79 1.81 24.16
N LYS A 26 4.70 2.82 25.03
CA LYS A 26 3.64 2.96 26.05
C LYS A 26 2.86 4.25 25.84
N LEU A 27 1.60 4.28 26.25
CA LEU A 27 0.74 5.46 26.09
C LEU A 27 1.26 6.66 26.91
N THR A 28 1.88 6.37 28.06
CA THR A 28 2.48 7.35 28.98
C THR A 28 3.77 7.96 28.46
N ASP A 29 4.46 7.29 27.52
CA ASP A 29 5.75 7.75 27.03
C ASP A 29 5.57 8.93 26.07
N GLU A 30 6.61 9.75 25.96
CA GLU A 30 6.69 10.78 24.93
C GLU A 30 6.91 10.17 23.54
N TYR A 31 6.49 10.92 22.51
CA TYR A 31 6.72 10.54 21.12
C TYR A 31 8.22 10.58 20.81
N LYS A 32 8.77 9.47 20.34
CA LYS A 32 10.17 9.37 19.90
C LYS A 32 10.24 9.35 18.38
N LEU A 33 11.27 9.95 17.81
CA LEU A 33 11.51 9.91 16.36
C LEU A 33 11.88 8.48 15.94
N LEU A 34 11.20 7.95 14.94
CA LEU A 34 11.50 6.65 14.37
C LEU A 34 12.71 6.77 13.45
N ASN A 35 13.78 6.03 13.77
CA ASN A 35 14.96 5.97 12.91
C ASN A 35 14.62 5.26 11.59
N GLN A 36 14.50 6.06 10.52
CA GLN A 36 14.27 5.55 9.17
C GLN A 36 15.62 5.27 8.49
N ARG A 37 15.73 4.10 7.86
CA ARG A 37 16.89 3.80 7.01
C ARG A 37 16.79 4.63 5.72
N ARG A 38 17.50 5.76 5.66
CA ARG A 38 17.66 6.52 4.41
C ARG A 38 18.69 5.81 3.54
N ASN A 39 18.32 5.49 2.31
CA ASN A 39 19.29 4.98 1.35
C ASN A 39 20.12 6.17 0.85
N ALA A 40 21.43 6.17 1.17
CA ALA A 40 22.35 7.24 0.77
C ALA A 40 22.41 7.47 -0.76
N ARG A 41 21.98 6.48 -1.56
CA ARG A 41 21.94 6.57 -3.02
C ARG A 41 20.65 7.20 -3.57
N ILE A 42 19.66 7.47 -2.73
CA ILE A 42 18.37 8.03 -3.15
C ILE A 42 18.33 9.50 -2.71
N ASN A 43 18.46 10.40 -3.68
CA ASN A 43 18.28 11.83 -3.46
C ASN A 43 16.79 12.13 -3.25
N ASN A 44 16.49 13.02 -2.31
CA ASN A 44 15.13 13.47 -2.05
C ASN A 44 14.75 14.52 -3.11
N ILE A 45 14.30 14.05 -4.27
CA ILE A 45 13.94 14.89 -5.41
C ILE A 45 12.45 15.26 -5.28
N PRO A 46 12.07 16.55 -5.43
CA PRO A 46 10.66 16.93 -5.42
C PRO A 46 9.92 16.27 -6.58
N PHE A 47 8.62 15.99 -6.41
CA PHE A 47 7.83 15.18 -7.34
C PHE A 47 7.94 15.65 -8.81
N ASN A 48 7.93 16.96 -9.04
CA ASN A 48 8.01 17.56 -10.38
C ASN A 48 9.34 17.32 -11.09
N ASN A 49 10.40 16.98 -10.35
CA ASN A 49 11.75 16.79 -10.86
C ASN A 49 12.12 15.29 -10.95
N ILE A 50 11.18 14.38 -10.68
CA ILE A 50 11.41 12.95 -10.82
C ILE A 50 11.62 12.66 -12.32
N PRO A 51 12.79 12.14 -12.73
CA PRO A 51 13.04 11.87 -14.13
C PRO A 51 12.12 10.75 -14.61
N ASN A 52 11.52 10.93 -15.78
CA ASN A 52 10.76 9.88 -16.43
C ASN A 52 11.68 8.70 -16.74
N LEU A 53 11.38 7.54 -16.15
CA LEU A 53 12.14 6.31 -16.40
C LEU A 53 12.03 5.85 -17.86
N TYR A 54 10.92 6.21 -18.53
CA TYR A 54 10.66 5.90 -19.94
C TYR A 54 10.17 7.16 -20.65
N ASN A 55 10.76 7.44 -21.81
CA ASN A 55 10.33 8.55 -22.67
C ASN A 55 8.99 8.27 -23.37
N GLU A 56 8.62 6.98 -23.47
CA GLU A 56 7.44 6.53 -24.18
C GLU A 56 6.69 5.43 -23.42
N ARG A 57 5.41 5.29 -23.73
CA ARG A 57 4.58 4.20 -23.21
C ARG A 57 5.08 2.87 -23.77
N ARG A 58 5.54 1.97 -22.88
CA ARG A 58 5.96 0.62 -23.27
C ARG A 58 4.81 -0.15 -23.93
N LYS A 59 5.07 -0.70 -25.11
CA LYS A 59 4.16 -1.61 -25.81
C LYS A 59 3.91 -2.85 -24.95
N ILE A 60 2.65 -3.14 -24.69
CA ILE A 60 2.25 -4.33 -23.93
C ILE A 60 2.33 -5.53 -24.88
N THR A 61 3.02 -6.60 -24.48
CA THR A 61 3.09 -7.82 -25.27
C THR A 61 1.75 -8.55 -25.29
N LYS A 62 1.42 -9.22 -26.40
CA LYS A 62 0.16 -9.97 -26.58
C LYS A 62 -0.10 -10.96 -25.43
N LYS A 63 0.96 -11.64 -24.96
CA LYS A 63 0.90 -12.57 -23.82
C LYS A 63 0.41 -11.89 -22.52
N LYS A 64 0.86 -10.65 -22.26
CA LYS A 64 0.46 -9.89 -21.07
C LYS A 64 -0.97 -9.40 -21.17
N VAL A 65 -1.42 -9.01 -22.37
CA VAL A 65 -2.83 -8.64 -22.63
C VAL A 65 -3.74 -9.84 -22.39
N LEU A 66 -3.43 -10.99 -22.99
CA LEU A 66 -4.23 -12.21 -22.86
C LEU A 66 -4.34 -12.67 -21.39
N ARG A 67 -3.23 -12.62 -20.65
CA ARG A 67 -3.24 -12.97 -19.21
C ARG A 67 -4.12 -12.00 -18.42
N PHE A 68 -4.07 -10.71 -18.73
CA PHE A 68 -4.89 -9.71 -18.04
C PHE A 68 -6.38 -9.89 -18.32
N THR A 69 -6.77 -10.19 -19.57
CA THR A 69 -8.18 -10.44 -19.91
C THR A 69 -8.71 -11.71 -19.26
N GLN A 70 -7.93 -12.78 -19.26
CA GLN A 70 -8.27 -14.04 -18.57
C GLN A 70 -8.48 -13.82 -17.07
N CYS A 71 -7.57 -13.12 -16.40
CA CYS A 71 -7.75 -12.79 -14.98
C CYS A 71 -9.01 -11.96 -14.73
N ARG A 72 -9.34 -11.01 -15.61
CA ARG A 72 -10.56 -10.19 -15.49
C ARG A 72 -11.84 -11.01 -15.69
N GLU A 73 -11.82 -12.00 -16.58
CA GLU A 73 -12.96 -12.90 -16.79
C GLU A 73 -13.15 -13.82 -15.58
N ILE A 74 -12.07 -14.39 -15.06
CA ILE A 74 -12.09 -15.21 -13.85
C ILE A 74 -12.66 -14.43 -12.66
N THR A 75 -12.24 -13.17 -12.45
CA THR A 75 -12.80 -12.37 -11.34
C THR A 75 -14.28 -12.08 -11.54
N LYS A 76 -14.75 -11.85 -12.77
CA LYS A 76 -16.18 -11.70 -13.04
C LYS A 76 -16.96 -12.97 -12.72
N THR A 77 -16.45 -14.13 -13.16
CA THR A 77 -17.08 -15.43 -12.90
C THR A 77 -17.09 -15.78 -11.42
N ILE A 78 -16.00 -15.51 -10.70
CA ILE A 78 -15.95 -15.67 -9.24
C ILE A 78 -16.97 -14.74 -8.60
N MET A 79 -16.99 -13.45 -8.95
CA MET A 79 -17.95 -12.52 -8.37
C MET A 79 -19.40 -12.91 -8.64
N THR A 80 -19.74 -13.38 -9.85
CA THR A 80 -21.11 -13.85 -10.13
C THR A 80 -21.43 -15.13 -9.38
N THR A 81 -20.54 -16.12 -9.36
CA THR A 81 -20.79 -17.41 -8.67
C THR A 81 -20.77 -17.31 -7.15
N PHE A 82 -19.97 -16.42 -6.57
CA PHE A 82 -19.86 -16.24 -5.12
C PHE A 82 -20.84 -15.20 -4.57
N LEU A 83 -21.13 -14.11 -5.30
CA LEU A 83 -22.05 -13.05 -4.85
C LEU A 83 -23.52 -13.31 -5.25
N MET A 84 -23.82 -14.25 -6.16
CA MET A 84 -25.20 -14.67 -6.46
C MET A 84 -25.63 -15.95 -5.73
N LYS A 85 -25.22 -16.14 -4.48
CA LYS A 85 -26.02 -16.95 -3.55
C LYS A 85 -27.00 -16.01 -2.83
N PRO A 86 -28.29 -15.99 -3.19
CA PRO A 86 -29.25 -15.11 -2.56
C PRO A 86 -29.73 -15.76 -1.26
N LYS A 87 -29.46 -15.10 -0.13
CA LYS A 87 -30.43 -14.85 0.94
C LYS A 87 -29.74 -14.18 2.14
N ILE A 88 -30.27 -13.00 2.49
CA ILE A 88 -29.95 -12.18 3.67
C ILE A 88 -28.56 -11.52 3.46
N TYR A 89 -28.40 -10.26 3.05
CA TYR A 89 -28.73 -9.03 3.76
C TYR A 89 -28.95 -7.90 2.73
N LEU A 90 -30.21 -7.64 2.36
CA LEU A 90 -30.64 -6.38 1.75
C LEU A 90 -31.25 -5.54 2.87
N THR A 91 -30.40 -4.81 3.58
CA THR A 91 -30.71 -3.57 4.31
C THR A 91 -29.41 -3.07 4.90
N LEU A 92 -28.71 -2.14 4.23
CA LEU A 92 -27.78 -1.16 4.85
C LEU A 92 -26.95 -0.34 3.85
N PHE A 93 -27.07 -0.56 2.53
CA PHE A 93 -26.36 0.24 1.53
C PHE A 93 -27.26 1.15 0.67
N ASP A 94 -28.46 1.43 1.16
CA ASP A 94 -29.23 2.61 0.77
C ASP A 94 -29.31 3.55 1.98
N TYR A 95 -28.22 4.23 2.31
CA TYR A 95 -28.30 5.51 3.02
C TYR A 95 -27.10 6.38 2.61
N TYR A 96 -27.47 7.59 2.23
CA TYR A 96 -26.63 8.78 2.06
C TYR A 96 -25.58 8.96 3.15
#